data_AF-A0A1F9M1Z4-F1
#
_entry.id   AF-A0A1F9M1Z4-F1
#
_cell.length_a   1.000
_cell.length_b   1.000
_cell.length_c   1.000
_cell.angle_alpha   90.00
_cell.angle_beta   90.00
_cell.angle_gamma   90.00
#
_symmetry.space_group_name_H-M   'P 1'
#
loop_
_entity.id
_entity.type
_entity.pdbx_description
1 polymer ?
#
loop_
_entity_poly.entity_id
_entity_poly.type
_entity_poly.pdbx_seq_one_letter_code
_entity_poly.pdbx_strand_id
1 'polypeptide(L)'
;MITSHPESISLHRALVLVLAAGSYWGFSEVVLADLARSSGLPYAVDLVRGLTYLLLGLVAAQRLRPWFFLIMAVLAIGTKLLVVPILGLTLACKLNAQAALLLSGLAVTGLAAFSGGKSPRTGFSLVAASIVAGVLASVAFYAVGLKLVPCAYLSSYAGAAGFLRYLSTETVPVALSLGCGFPIGHLFGRSYRPTVTLRPALAEGFALILSAACWLACGYHFSLDLVR
;
A
#
# COMPACT_ATOMS: atom_id res chain seq x y z
N MET A 1 -15.70 -14.94 -31.45
CA MET A 1 -15.24 -14.10 -30.31
C MET A 1 -16.34 -14.12 -29.27
N ILE A 2 -16.20 -14.94 -28.22
CA ILE A 2 -17.19 -15.02 -27.14
C ILE A 2 -16.94 -13.83 -26.23
N THR A 3 -17.82 -12.83 -26.29
CA THR A 3 -17.90 -11.75 -25.31
C THR A 3 -18.52 -12.31 -24.04
N SER A 4 -17.72 -13.06 -23.25
CA SER A 4 -18.10 -13.38 -21.89
C SER A 4 -18.18 -12.07 -21.12
N HIS A 5 -19.40 -11.73 -20.67
CA HIS A 5 -19.59 -10.64 -19.72
C HIS A 5 -18.65 -10.89 -18.53
N PRO A 6 -17.88 -9.89 -18.08
CA PRO A 6 -17.04 -10.06 -16.91
C PRO A 6 -17.96 -10.36 -15.72
N GLU A 7 -17.95 -11.60 -15.24
CA GLU A 7 -18.62 -11.96 -13.99
C GLU A 7 -18.12 -11.01 -12.91
N SER A 8 -19.01 -10.17 -12.41
CA SER A 8 -18.71 -9.26 -11.32
C SER A 8 -18.47 -10.11 -10.07
N ILE A 9 -17.32 -9.91 -9.42
CA ILE A 9 -17.07 -10.50 -8.10
C ILE A 9 -18.22 -10.12 -7.16
N SER A 10 -18.74 -11.11 -6.42
CA SER A 10 -19.72 -10.90 -5.35
C SER A 10 -19.22 -9.81 -4.40
N LEU A 11 -20.09 -8.87 -4.03
CA LEU A 11 -19.76 -7.78 -3.11
C LEU A 11 -19.14 -8.32 -1.81
N HIS A 12 -19.66 -9.44 -1.29
CA HIS A 12 -19.12 -10.09 -0.10
C HIS A 12 -17.64 -10.46 -0.25
N ARG A 13 -17.27 -11.11 -1.37
CA ARG A 13 -15.89 -11.48 -1.67
C ARG A 13 -14.99 -10.26 -1.86
N ALA A 14 -15.50 -9.22 -2.51
CA ALA A 14 -14.79 -7.96 -2.66
C ALA A 14 -14.47 -7.36 -1.29
N LEU A 15 -15.44 -7.35 -0.36
CA LEU A 15 -15.25 -6.82 1.00
C LEU A 15 -14.23 -7.65 1.80
N VAL A 16 -14.30 -8.98 1.74
CA VAL A 16 -13.32 -9.85 2.42
C VAL A 16 -11.91 -9.62 1.87
N LEU A 17 -11.76 -9.50 0.54
CA LEU A 17 -10.46 -9.24 -0.09
C LEU A 17 -9.91 -7.86 0.29
N VAL A 18 -10.76 -6.84 0.31
CA VAL A 18 -10.42 -5.47 0.74
C VAL A 18 -9.98 -5.46 2.19
N LEU A 19 -10.72 -6.16 3.06
CA LEU A 19 -10.39 -6.26 4.48
C LEU A 19 -9.03 -6.93 4.69
N ALA A 20 -8.77 -8.05 4.02
CA ALA A 20 -7.49 -8.76 4.11
C ALA A 20 -6.32 -7.94 3.54
N ALA A 21 -6.45 -7.40 2.34
CA ALA A 21 -5.40 -6.62 1.70
C ALA A 21 -5.10 -5.31 2.46
N GLY A 22 -6.14 -4.61 2.93
CA GLY A 22 -5.98 -3.39 3.74
C GLY A 22 -5.33 -3.66 5.09
N SER A 23 -5.75 -4.74 5.77
CA SER A 23 -5.15 -5.14 7.05
C SER A 23 -3.69 -5.56 6.90
N TYR A 24 -3.37 -6.33 5.85
CA TYR A 24 -1.99 -6.72 5.54
C TYR A 24 -1.12 -5.52 5.20
N TRP A 25 -1.65 -4.55 4.43
CA TRP A 25 -0.91 -3.32 4.11
C TRP A 25 -0.54 -2.56 5.37
N GLY A 26 -1.48 -2.29 6.27
CA GLY A 26 -1.09 -1.57 7.49
C GLY A 26 -0.22 -2.41 8.44
N PHE A 27 -0.39 -3.73 8.48
CA PHE A 27 0.54 -4.63 9.19
C PHE A 27 1.96 -4.56 8.62
N SER A 28 2.12 -4.52 7.29
CA SER A 28 3.44 -4.45 6.65
C SER A 28 4.13 -3.12 6.94
N GLU A 29 3.38 -2.03 7.03
CA GLU A 29 3.88 -0.69 7.35
C GLU A 29 4.29 -0.51 8.81
N VAL A 30 3.73 -1.31 9.72
CA VAL A 30 4.06 -1.28 11.14
C VAL A 30 5.09 -2.36 11.45
N VAL A 31 4.66 -3.61 11.48
CA VAL A 31 5.47 -4.73 12.00
C VAL A 31 6.60 -5.09 11.05
N LEU A 32 6.29 -5.30 9.76
CA LEU A 32 7.33 -5.71 8.80
C LEU A 32 8.33 -4.59 8.51
N ALA A 33 7.88 -3.33 8.48
CA ALA A 33 8.76 -2.19 8.31
C ALA A 33 9.71 -2.02 9.50
N ASP A 34 9.23 -2.19 10.74
CA ASP A 34 10.09 -2.13 11.93
C ASP A 34 11.07 -3.29 11.99
N LEU A 35 10.62 -4.51 11.69
CA LEU A 35 11.50 -5.68 11.56
C LEU A 35 12.56 -5.44 10.47
N ALA A 36 12.17 -4.89 9.32
CA ALA A 36 13.08 -4.54 8.24
C ALA A 36 14.13 -3.51 8.68
N ARG A 37 13.74 -2.46 9.42
CA ARG A 37 14.69 -1.48 9.99
C ARG A 37 15.67 -2.13 10.97
N SER A 38 15.17 -3.05 11.80
CA SER A 38 16.00 -3.75 12.79
C SER A 38 17.03 -4.71 12.19
N SER A 39 16.80 -5.17 10.95
CA SER A 39 17.70 -6.11 10.27
C SER A 39 19.04 -5.49 9.85
N GLY A 40 19.16 -4.16 9.87
CA GLY A 40 20.36 -3.43 9.41
C GLY A 40 20.58 -3.49 7.89
N LEU A 41 19.70 -4.15 7.13
CA LEU A 41 19.80 -4.24 5.68
C LEU A 41 19.38 -2.91 5.05
N PRO A 42 20.21 -2.32 4.17
CA PRO A 42 19.82 -1.13 3.42
C PRO A 42 18.64 -1.51 2.50
N TYR A 43 17.64 -0.62 2.40
CA TYR A 43 16.44 -0.79 1.57
C TYR A 43 15.45 -1.89 1.98
N ALA A 44 15.60 -2.53 3.14
CA ALA A 44 14.67 -3.57 3.58
C ALA A 44 13.21 -3.06 3.68
N VAL A 45 13.02 -1.81 4.12
CA VAL A 45 11.69 -1.17 4.19
C VAL A 45 11.08 -1.01 2.80
N ASP A 46 11.89 -0.66 1.79
CA ASP A 46 11.42 -0.46 0.43
C ASP A 46 11.06 -1.79 -0.25
N LEU A 47 11.73 -2.88 0.14
CA LEU A 47 11.37 -4.24 -0.27
C LEU A 47 10.00 -4.65 0.30
N VAL A 48 9.74 -4.37 1.58
CA VAL A 48 8.44 -4.61 2.22
C VAL A 48 7.32 -3.80 1.54
N ARG A 49 7.59 -2.54 1.20
CA ARG A 49 6.66 -1.70 0.41
C ARG A 49 6.42 -2.30 -0.97
N GLY A 50 7.47 -2.74 -1.66
CA GLY A 50 7.38 -3.38 -2.97
C GLY A 50 6.50 -4.63 -2.94
N LEU A 51 6.65 -5.49 -1.91
CA LEU A 51 5.79 -6.66 -1.70
C LEU A 51 4.33 -6.27 -1.46
N THR A 52 4.10 -5.17 -0.74
CA THR A 52 2.76 -4.64 -0.52
C THR A 52 2.12 -4.16 -1.82
N TYR A 53 2.86 -3.41 -2.64
CA TYR A 53 2.39 -2.99 -3.97
C TYR A 53 2.16 -4.17 -4.92
N LEU A 54 2.96 -5.23 -4.80
CA LEU A 54 2.72 -6.49 -5.50
C LEU A 54 1.38 -7.12 -5.12
N LEU A 55 1.07 -7.20 -3.82
CA LEU A 55 -0.23 -7.69 -3.36
C LEU A 55 -1.37 -6.80 -3.88
N LEU A 56 -1.23 -5.48 -3.81
CA LEU A 56 -2.25 -4.55 -4.31
C LEU A 56 -2.45 -4.67 -5.83
N GLY A 57 -1.39 -4.90 -6.59
CA GLY A 57 -1.45 -5.22 -8.01
C GLY A 57 -2.23 -6.51 -8.28
N LEU A 58 -1.96 -7.57 -7.50
CA LEU A 58 -2.67 -8.85 -7.58
C LEU A 58 -4.18 -8.67 -7.31
N VAL A 59 -4.53 -7.86 -6.31
CA VAL A 59 -5.93 -7.50 -6.00
C VAL A 59 -6.55 -6.68 -7.13
N ALA A 60 -5.81 -5.76 -7.75
CA ALA A 60 -6.29 -4.94 -8.86
C ALA A 60 -6.64 -5.79 -10.10
N ALA A 61 -5.93 -6.89 -10.32
CA ALA A 61 -6.22 -7.82 -11.40
C ALA A 61 -7.62 -8.48 -11.27
N GLN A 62 -8.19 -8.50 -10.08
CA GLN A 62 -9.53 -9.05 -9.80
C GLN A 62 -10.66 -8.15 -10.31
N ARG A 63 -10.35 -6.99 -10.91
CA ARG A 63 -11.31 -6.01 -11.46
C ARG A 63 -12.29 -5.48 -10.40
N LEU A 64 -11.80 -5.27 -9.19
CA LEU A 64 -12.54 -4.51 -8.19
C LEU A 64 -12.78 -3.08 -8.69
N ARG A 65 -13.86 -2.46 -8.20
CA ARG A 65 -14.08 -1.03 -8.43
C ARG A 65 -12.91 -0.23 -7.80
N PRO A 66 -12.36 0.80 -8.46
CA PRO A 66 -11.14 1.46 -8.03
C PRO A 66 -11.24 2.07 -6.61
N TRP A 67 -12.41 2.57 -6.21
CA TRP A 67 -12.63 3.13 -4.87
C TRP A 67 -12.40 2.13 -3.73
N PHE A 68 -12.40 0.81 -3.98
CA PHE A 68 -12.06 -0.18 -2.97
C PHE A 68 -10.60 -0.05 -2.48
N PHE A 69 -9.68 0.43 -3.31
CA PHE A 69 -8.29 0.69 -2.91
C PHE A 69 -8.18 1.84 -1.91
N LEU A 70 -9.08 2.82 -2.00
CA LEU A 70 -9.17 3.88 -1.01
C LEU A 70 -9.62 3.32 0.35
N ILE A 71 -10.58 2.38 0.37
CA ILE A 71 -10.96 1.68 1.61
C ILE A 71 -9.78 0.90 2.18
N MET A 72 -9.02 0.18 1.33
CA MET A 72 -7.82 -0.55 1.80
C MET A 72 -6.82 0.39 2.46
N ALA A 73 -6.60 1.59 1.91
CA ALA A 73 -5.74 2.59 2.51
C ALA A 73 -6.28 3.10 3.85
N VAL A 74 -7.59 3.32 3.98
CA VAL A 74 -8.23 3.69 5.26
C VAL A 74 -8.08 2.57 6.30
N LEU A 75 -8.24 1.30 5.89
CA LEU A 75 -8.00 0.16 6.78
C LEU A 75 -6.53 0.09 7.22
N ALA A 76 -5.59 0.30 6.29
CA ALA A 76 -4.16 0.34 6.60
C ALA A 76 -3.82 1.45 7.60
N ILE A 77 -4.42 2.64 7.43
CA ILE A 77 -4.34 3.75 8.39
C ILE A 77 -4.92 3.33 9.74
N GLY A 78 -6.08 2.68 9.77
CA GLY A 78 -6.72 2.18 11.00
C GLY A 78 -5.82 1.20 11.76
N THR A 79 -5.24 0.21 11.08
CA THR A 79 -4.27 -0.72 11.68
C THR A 79 -3.02 -0.01 12.18
N LYS A 80 -2.56 1.03 11.48
CA LYS A 80 -1.39 1.81 11.92
C LYS A 80 -1.72 2.65 13.16
N LEU A 81 -2.91 3.25 13.21
CA LEU A 81 -3.38 4.05 14.34
C LEU A 81 -3.45 3.24 15.65
N LEU A 82 -3.62 1.91 15.59
CA LEU A 82 -3.55 1.07 16.78
C LEU A 82 -2.17 1.04 17.45
N VAL A 83 -1.09 1.18 16.68
CA VAL A 83 0.29 1.12 17.21
C VAL A 83 0.85 2.52 17.49
N VAL A 84 0.20 3.55 16.95
CA VAL A 84 0.64 4.93 17.00
C VAL A 84 0.78 5.57 18.39
N PRO A 85 0.16 5.15 19.51
CA PRO A 85 0.29 5.94 20.74
C PRO A 85 1.74 6.03 21.28
N ILE A 86 2.65 5.12 20.89
CA ILE A 86 3.84 4.82 21.71
C ILE A 86 5.15 5.43 21.20
N LEU A 87 5.27 5.83 19.94
CA LEU A 87 6.58 6.26 19.40
C LEU A 87 7.14 7.59 19.97
N GLY A 88 6.49 8.24 20.94
CA GLY A 88 6.92 9.55 21.47
C GLY A 88 6.94 10.69 20.44
N LEU A 89 6.58 10.39 19.19
CA LEU A 89 6.52 11.34 18.08
C LEU A 89 5.34 12.31 18.28
N THR A 90 5.54 13.55 17.85
CA THR A 90 4.49 14.57 17.87
C THR A 90 3.29 14.11 17.04
N LEU A 91 2.09 14.57 17.42
CA LEU A 91 0.86 14.31 16.66
C LEU A 91 1.02 14.70 15.19
N ALA A 92 1.80 15.74 14.92
CA ALA A 92 2.17 16.20 13.60
C ALA A 92 2.88 15.12 12.74
N CYS A 93 3.93 14.48 13.28
CA CYS A 93 4.62 13.38 12.59
C CYS A 93 3.67 12.22 12.25
N LYS A 94 2.74 11.94 13.17
CA LYS A 94 1.78 10.83 13.03
C LYS A 94 0.81 11.12 11.89
N LEU A 95 0.24 12.33 11.84
CA LEU A 95 -0.65 12.75 10.75
C LEU A 95 0.05 12.72 9.39
N ASN A 96 1.31 13.13 9.30
CA ASN A 96 2.08 13.01 8.06
C ASN A 96 2.25 11.57 7.61
N ALA A 97 2.56 10.66 8.52
CA ALA A 97 2.70 9.25 8.18
C ALA A 97 1.39 8.63 7.65
N GLN A 98 0.23 9.11 8.11
CA GLN A 98 -1.08 8.70 7.56
C GLN A 98 -1.39 9.40 6.22
N ALA A 99 -1.01 10.67 6.06
CA ALA A 99 -1.17 11.40 4.81
C ALA A 99 -0.37 10.73 3.68
N ALA A 100 0.86 10.27 3.97
CA ALA A 100 1.66 9.50 3.02
C ALA A 100 0.93 8.22 2.58
N LEU A 101 0.35 7.45 3.53
CA LEU A 101 -0.42 6.25 3.21
C LEU A 101 -1.66 6.55 2.38
N LEU A 102 -2.37 7.63 2.71
CA LEU A 102 -3.55 8.04 1.96
C LEU A 102 -3.19 8.42 0.52
N LEU A 103 -2.09 9.17 0.32
CA LEU A 103 -1.59 9.56 -1.00
C LEU A 103 -1.15 8.33 -1.82
N SER A 104 -0.48 7.37 -1.19
CA SER A 104 -0.18 6.07 -1.82
C SER A 104 -1.46 5.31 -2.19
N GLY A 105 -2.48 5.33 -1.32
CA GLY A 105 -3.81 4.79 -1.59
C GLY A 105 -4.49 5.42 -2.80
N LEU A 106 -4.41 6.75 -2.93
CA LEU A 106 -4.92 7.50 -4.08
C LEU A 106 -4.16 7.15 -5.37
N ALA A 107 -2.83 7.05 -5.29
CA ALA A 107 -2.00 6.63 -6.42
C ALA A 107 -2.39 5.23 -6.91
N VAL A 108 -2.48 4.25 -6.00
CA VAL A 108 -2.90 2.88 -6.33
C VAL A 108 -4.34 2.84 -6.85
N THR A 109 -5.25 3.65 -6.30
CA THR A 109 -6.62 3.79 -6.80
C THR A 109 -6.63 4.28 -8.25
N GLY A 110 -5.81 5.29 -8.56
CA GLY A 110 -5.63 5.79 -9.93
C GLY A 110 -5.04 4.73 -10.86
N LEU A 111 -4.06 3.95 -10.39
CA LEU A 111 -3.49 2.84 -11.16
C LEU A 111 -4.49 1.72 -11.43
N ALA A 112 -5.31 1.35 -10.45
CA ALA A 112 -6.36 0.37 -10.61
C ALA A 112 -7.44 0.85 -11.62
N ALA A 113 -7.80 2.13 -11.58
CA ALA A 113 -8.69 2.73 -12.57
C ALA A 113 -8.06 2.73 -13.98
N PHE A 114 -6.76 3.05 -14.07
CA PHE A 114 -6.01 3.06 -15.31
C PHE A 114 -5.85 1.67 -15.93
N SER A 115 -5.59 0.65 -15.11
CA SER A 115 -5.37 -0.74 -15.54
C SER A 115 -6.67 -1.48 -15.88
N GLY A 116 -7.79 -1.08 -15.29
CA GLY A 116 -9.12 -1.66 -15.52
C GLY A 116 -9.84 -1.17 -16.80
N GLY A 117 -9.23 -0.25 -17.56
CA GLY A 117 -9.82 0.32 -18.78
C GLY A 117 -10.03 -0.69 -19.92
N LYS A 118 -10.86 -0.32 -20.91
CA LYS A 118 -11.20 -1.17 -22.08
C LYS A 118 -10.04 -1.38 -23.05
N SER A 119 -9.04 -0.50 -23.05
CA SER A 119 -7.92 -0.55 -23.97
C SER A 119 -6.84 -1.53 -23.47
N PRO A 120 -6.33 -2.45 -24.32
CA PRO A 120 -5.23 -3.33 -23.94
C PRO A 120 -4.00 -2.49 -23.59
N ARG A 121 -3.60 -2.54 -22.31
CA ARG A 121 -2.40 -1.86 -21.82
C ARG A 121 -1.18 -2.75 -22.00
N THR A 122 -0.09 -2.19 -22.53
CA THR A 122 1.21 -2.86 -22.55
C THR A 122 1.79 -2.89 -21.14
N GLY A 123 2.59 -3.91 -20.80
CA GLY A 123 3.26 -4.00 -19.50
C GLY A 123 4.09 -2.75 -19.20
N PHE A 124 4.78 -2.22 -20.23
CA PHE A 124 5.55 -0.98 -20.13
C PHE A 124 4.69 0.24 -19.74
N SER A 125 3.49 0.39 -20.33
CA SER A 125 2.59 1.49 -19.97
C SER A 125 2.14 1.44 -18.51
N LEU A 126 1.99 0.23 -17.95
CA LEU A 126 1.61 0.04 -16.56
C LEU A 126 2.78 0.35 -15.61
N VAL A 127 4.00 -0.04 -15.97
CA VAL A 127 5.23 0.32 -15.24
C VAL A 127 5.42 1.83 -15.22
N ALA A 128 5.36 2.48 -16.39
CA ALA A 128 5.51 3.93 -16.50
C ALA A 128 4.43 4.67 -15.68
N ALA A 129 3.16 4.26 -15.80
CA ALA A 129 2.08 4.83 -15.00
C ALA A 129 2.32 4.66 -13.49
N SER A 130 2.82 3.49 -13.07
CA SER A 130 3.11 3.19 -11.66
C SER A 130 4.24 4.05 -11.11
N ILE A 131 5.33 4.23 -11.86
CA ILE A 131 6.42 5.14 -11.49
C ILE A 131 5.90 6.57 -11.35
N VAL A 132 5.16 7.06 -12.36
CA VAL A 132 4.60 8.42 -12.35
C VAL A 132 3.66 8.61 -11.15
N ALA A 133 2.80 7.64 -10.85
CA ALA A 133 1.90 7.70 -9.70
C ALA A 133 2.67 7.76 -8.38
N GLY A 134 3.77 6.99 -8.24
CA GLY A 134 4.62 7.01 -7.05
C GLY A 134 5.37 8.35 -6.87
N VAL A 135 5.88 8.90 -7.97
CA VAL A 135 6.50 10.24 -7.98
C VAL A 135 5.48 11.30 -7.58
N LEU A 136 4.29 11.29 -8.19
CA LEU A 136 3.24 12.25 -7.88
C LEU A 136 2.78 12.15 -6.41
N ALA A 137 2.59 10.95 -5.88
CA ALA A 137 2.25 10.74 -4.48
C ALA A 137 3.33 11.28 -3.53
N SER A 138 4.60 11.00 -3.82
CA SER A 138 5.73 11.43 -2.98
C SER A 138 5.94 12.95 -3.04
N VAL A 139 5.87 13.55 -4.24
CA VAL A 139 5.96 15.01 -4.41
C VAL A 139 4.77 15.72 -3.76
N ALA A 140 3.56 15.17 -3.90
CA ALA A 140 2.39 15.69 -3.20
C ALA A 140 2.56 15.60 -1.68
N PHE A 141 3.10 14.49 -1.16
CA PHE A 141 3.37 14.33 0.26
C PHE A 141 4.40 15.34 0.77
N TYR A 142 5.50 15.56 0.02
CA TYR A 142 6.49 16.58 0.34
C TYR A 142 5.87 17.98 0.41
N ALA A 143 5.13 18.38 -0.62
CA ALA A 143 4.53 19.71 -0.71
C ALA A 143 3.45 19.95 0.35
N VAL A 144 2.59 18.96 0.58
CA VAL A 144 1.51 19.03 1.57
C VAL A 144 2.07 18.93 3.00
N GLY A 145 2.98 18.00 3.24
CA GLY A 145 3.57 17.74 4.56
C GLY A 145 4.41 18.90 5.08
N LEU A 146 5.18 19.57 4.21
CA LEU A 146 5.92 20.78 4.61
C LEU A 146 5.01 21.97 4.94
N LYS A 147 3.84 22.07 4.31
CA LYS A 147 2.93 23.21 4.49
C LYS A 147 1.93 23.04 5.63
N LEU A 148 1.31 21.86 5.73
CA LEU A 148 0.21 21.66 6.67
C LEU A 148 0.70 21.26 8.06
N VAL A 149 1.73 20.41 8.14
CA VAL A 149 2.11 19.76 9.39
C VAL A 149 3.62 19.46 9.38
N PRO A 150 4.53 20.44 9.50
CA PRO A 150 5.96 20.16 9.44
C PRO A 150 6.39 19.27 10.62
N CYS A 151 6.94 18.09 10.32
CA CYS A 151 7.59 17.24 11.31
C CYS A 151 9.11 17.37 11.22
N ALA A 152 9.83 17.08 12.31
CA ALA A 152 11.30 17.13 12.38
C ALA A 152 11.97 16.39 11.20
N TYR A 153 11.39 15.27 10.79
CA TYR A 153 11.83 14.49 9.64
C TYR A 153 11.65 15.25 8.31
N LEU A 154 10.46 15.78 7.99
CA LEU A 154 10.25 16.56 6.76
C LEU A 154 11.01 17.88 6.77
N SER A 155 11.13 18.54 7.92
CA SER A 155 11.90 19.78 8.05
C SER A 155 13.40 19.58 7.81
N SER A 156 13.92 18.36 7.97
CA SER A 156 15.31 18.04 7.59
C SER A 156 15.57 18.20 6.08
N TYR A 157 14.51 18.22 5.28
CA TYR A 157 14.53 18.49 3.83
C TYR A 157 14.13 19.93 3.47
N ALA A 158 13.92 20.84 4.43
CA ALA A 158 13.50 22.21 4.15
C ALA A 158 14.65 23.14 3.68
N GLY A 159 15.90 22.68 3.75
CA GLY A 159 17.08 23.47 3.36
C GLY A 159 17.32 23.56 1.85
N ALA A 160 18.37 24.30 1.46
CA ALA A 160 18.85 24.34 0.09
C ALA A 160 19.16 22.91 -0.42
N ALA A 161 18.68 22.56 -1.62
CA ALA A 161 18.73 21.22 -2.21
C ALA A 161 17.94 20.11 -1.44
N GLY A 162 17.18 20.45 -0.40
CA GLY A 162 16.43 19.47 0.39
C GLY A 162 15.37 18.71 -0.41
N PHE A 163 14.73 19.37 -1.40
CA PHE A 163 13.82 18.69 -2.34
C PHE A 163 14.54 17.62 -3.18
N LEU A 164 15.73 17.91 -3.71
CA LEU A 164 16.50 16.93 -4.49
C LEU A 164 16.93 15.74 -3.63
N ARG A 165 17.33 16.01 -2.38
CA ARG A 165 17.63 14.96 -1.40
C ARG A 165 16.39 14.12 -1.07
N TYR A 166 15.23 14.74 -0.93
CA TYR A 166 13.96 14.03 -0.72
C TYR A 166 13.59 13.16 -1.93
N LEU A 167 13.80 13.68 -3.15
CA LEU A 167 13.57 12.92 -4.37
C LEU A 167 14.44 11.66 -4.41
N SER A 168 15.74 11.78 -4.14
CA SER A 168 16.66 10.63 -4.21
C SER A 168 16.48 9.63 -3.06
N THR A 169 16.18 10.10 -1.85
CA THR A 169 16.09 9.23 -0.66
C THR A 169 14.73 8.58 -0.47
N GLU A 170 13.64 9.25 -0.83
CA GLU A 170 12.28 8.75 -0.56
C GLU A 170 11.49 8.52 -1.84
N THR A 171 11.53 9.48 -2.77
CA THR A 171 10.68 9.39 -3.97
C THR A 171 11.13 8.27 -4.91
N VAL A 172 12.43 8.17 -5.19
CA VAL A 172 12.96 7.15 -6.10
C VAL A 172 12.69 5.73 -5.59
N PRO A 173 13.00 5.36 -4.33
CA PRO A 173 12.69 4.02 -3.82
C PRO A 173 11.19 3.71 -3.87
N VAL A 174 10.32 4.64 -3.46
CA VAL A 174 8.87 4.45 -3.49
C VAL A 174 8.37 4.27 -4.92
N ALA A 175 8.82 5.11 -5.85
CA ALA A 175 8.41 5.04 -7.25
C ALA A 175 8.89 3.76 -7.93
N LEU A 176 10.09 3.27 -7.59
CA LEU A 176 10.62 1.99 -8.08
C LEU A 176 9.85 0.80 -7.48
N SER A 177 9.61 0.80 -6.17
CA SER A 177 8.84 -0.25 -5.50
C SER A 177 7.42 -0.35 -6.06
N LEU A 178 6.77 0.79 -6.34
CA LEU A 178 5.47 0.81 -6.99
C LEU A 178 5.56 0.41 -8.47
N GLY A 179 6.56 0.94 -9.19
CA GLY A 179 6.86 0.67 -10.60
C GLY A 179 7.14 -0.79 -10.92
N CYS A 180 7.75 -1.52 -9.99
CA CYS A 180 8.02 -2.95 -10.11
C CYS A 180 6.88 -3.78 -9.49
N GLY A 181 6.53 -3.51 -8.23
CA GLY A 181 5.59 -4.31 -7.46
C GLY A 181 4.20 -4.37 -8.11
N PHE A 182 3.58 -3.22 -8.36
CA PHE A 182 2.19 -3.18 -8.83
C PHE A 182 1.98 -3.85 -10.20
N PRO A 183 2.80 -3.56 -11.25
CA PRO A 183 2.63 -4.22 -12.54
C PRO A 183 2.90 -5.72 -12.47
N ILE A 184 3.92 -6.16 -11.73
CA ILE A 184 4.24 -7.58 -11.54
C ILE A 184 3.05 -8.28 -10.88
N GLY A 185 2.56 -7.74 -9.77
CA GLY A 185 1.38 -8.28 -9.09
C GLY A 185 0.14 -8.33 -9.97
N HIS A 186 -0.11 -7.29 -10.75
CA HIS A 186 -1.24 -7.22 -11.67
C HIS A 186 -1.14 -8.24 -12.80
N LEU A 187 0.06 -8.44 -13.37
CA LEU A 187 0.30 -9.46 -14.39
C LEU A 187 0.10 -10.87 -13.81
N PHE A 188 0.68 -11.15 -12.64
CA PHE A 188 0.46 -12.43 -11.95
C PHE A 188 -1.02 -12.66 -11.65
N GLY A 189 -1.73 -11.67 -11.11
CA GLY A 189 -3.15 -11.78 -10.79
C GLY A 189 -4.02 -12.08 -12.02
N ARG A 190 -3.65 -11.55 -13.20
CA ARG A 190 -4.33 -11.87 -14.47
C ARG A 190 -4.06 -13.31 -14.92
N SER A 191 -2.82 -13.79 -14.77
CA SER A 191 -2.43 -15.17 -15.11
C SER A 191 -3.08 -16.21 -14.19
N TYR A 192 -3.26 -15.90 -12.91
CA TYR A 192 -3.87 -16.81 -11.92
C TYR A 192 -5.40 -16.75 -11.86
N ARG A 193 -6.03 -15.77 -12.53
CA ARG A 193 -7.50 -15.62 -12.56
C ARG A 193 -8.29 -16.89 -12.94
N PRO A 194 -7.85 -17.74 -13.92
CA PRO A 194 -8.58 -18.96 -14.27
C PRO A 194 -8.33 -20.14 -13.33
N THR A 195 -7.31 -20.08 -12.46
CA THR A 195 -6.85 -21.23 -11.65
C THR A 195 -7.32 -21.18 -10.19
N VAL A 196 -7.78 -20.02 -9.72
CA VAL A 196 -8.34 -19.87 -8.36
C VAL A 196 -9.82 -20.29 -8.36
N THR A 197 -10.06 -21.54 -8.72
CA THR A 197 -11.23 -22.32 -8.31
C THR A 197 -10.94 -23.09 -7.01
N LEU A 198 -9.99 -22.60 -6.19
CA LEU A 198 -9.88 -23.04 -4.80
C LEU A 198 -11.21 -22.75 -4.09
N ARG A 199 -11.66 -23.69 -3.26
CA ARG A 199 -12.91 -23.60 -2.51
C ARG A 199 -13.05 -22.19 -1.91
N PRO A 200 -13.98 -21.35 -2.39
CA PRO A 200 -14.03 -19.94 -2.04
C PRO A 200 -14.14 -19.72 -0.54
N ALA A 201 -14.84 -20.62 0.16
CA ALA A 201 -14.93 -20.62 1.62
C ALA A 201 -13.58 -20.75 2.34
N LEU A 202 -12.63 -21.54 1.81
CA LEU A 202 -11.29 -21.67 2.41
C LEU A 202 -10.46 -20.41 2.19
N ALA A 203 -10.54 -19.82 1.00
CA ALA A 203 -9.84 -18.57 0.70
C ALA A 203 -10.40 -17.40 1.53
N GLU A 204 -11.71 -17.33 1.68
CA GLU A 204 -12.40 -16.35 2.54
C GLU A 204 -12.03 -16.55 4.01
N GLY A 205 -12.04 -17.80 4.51
CA GLY A 205 -11.61 -18.12 5.87
C GLY A 205 -10.16 -17.74 6.14
N PHE A 206 -9.24 -18.05 5.22
CA PHE A 206 -7.84 -17.66 5.33
C PHE A 206 -7.65 -16.14 5.34
N ALA A 207 -8.37 -15.42 4.48
CA ALA A 207 -8.34 -13.96 4.43
C ALA A 207 -8.81 -13.33 5.75
N LEU A 208 -9.88 -13.85 6.35
CA LEU A 208 -10.38 -13.38 7.65
C LEU A 208 -9.41 -13.70 8.79
N ILE A 209 -8.83 -14.90 8.81
CA ILE A 209 -7.82 -15.29 9.80
C ILE A 209 -6.59 -14.40 9.67
N LEU A 210 -6.11 -14.15 8.45
CA LEU A 210 -4.99 -13.26 8.18
C LEU A 210 -5.29 -11.84 8.65
N SER A 211 -6.48 -11.30 8.36
CA SER A 211 -6.92 -10.02 8.90
C SER A 211 -6.86 -10.02 10.42
N ALA A 212 -7.52 -10.97 11.09
CA ALA A 212 -7.55 -11.06 12.54
C ALA A 212 -6.13 -11.14 13.13
N ALA A 213 -5.26 -11.96 12.54
CA ALA A 213 -3.85 -12.08 12.94
C ALA A 213 -3.08 -10.75 12.77
N CYS A 214 -3.27 -10.02 11.66
CA CYS A 214 -2.66 -8.70 11.45
C CYS A 214 -3.10 -7.71 12.52
N TRP A 215 -4.40 -7.63 12.84
CA TRP A 215 -4.93 -6.73 13.86
C TRP A 215 -4.43 -7.11 15.26
N LEU A 216 -4.43 -8.41 15.60
CA LEU A 216 -3.93 -8.92 16.88
C LEU A 216 -2.42 -8.69 17.03
N ALA A 217 -1.64 -8.92 15.97
CA ALA A 217 -0.20 -8.68 15.99
C ALA A 217 0.12 -7.19 16.17
N CYS A 218 -0.62 -6.30 15.50
CA CYS A 218 -0.51 -4.86 15.74
C CYS A 218 -0.87 -4.48 17.19
N GLY A 219 -1.96 -5.03 17.74
CA GLY A 219 -2.36 -4.78 19.13
C GLY A 219 -1.39 -5.36 20.18
N TYR A 220 -0.78 -6.51 19.89
CA TYR A 220 0.24 -7.11 20.76
C TYR A 220 1.54 -6.31 20.73
N HIS A 221 1.97 -5.88 19.54
CA HIS A 221 3.14 -5.02 19.40
C HIS A 221 2.96 -3.72 20.19
N PHE A 222 1.77 -3.12 20.12
CA PHE A 222 1.37 -1.99 20.96
C PHE A 222 1.49 -2.31 22.47
N SER A 223 1.03 -3.48 22.91
CA SER A 223 1.09 -3.85 24.33
C SER A 223 2.53 -4.00 24.86
N LEU A 224 3.46 -4.49 24.04
CA LEU A 224 4.86 -4.65 24.42
C LEU A 224 5.58 -3.31 24.60
N ASP A 225 5.29 -2.33 23.75
CA ASP A 225 5.97 -1.04 23.82
C ASP A 225 5.45 -0.17 24.98
N LEU A 226 4.28 -0.46 25.57
CA LEU A 226 3.81 0.19 26.80
C LEU A 226 4.58 -0.27 28.06
N VAL A 227 5.22 -1.43 28.01
CA VAL A 227 5.94 -2.03 29.15
C VAL A 227 7.41 -1.58 29.18
N ARG A 228 7.92 -1.02 28.08
CA ARG A 228 9.28 -0.49 27.96
C ARG A 228 9.34 1.00 28.25
#